data_AF-A0AB37TXI0-F1
#
_entry.id   AF-A0AB37TXI0-F1
#
_cell.length_a   1.000
_cell.length_b   1.000
_cell.length_c   1.000
_cell.angle_alpha   90.00
_cell.angle_beta   90.00
_cell.angle_gamma   90.00
#
_symmetry.space_group_name_H-M   'P 1'
#
loop_
_entity.id
_entity.type
_entity.pdbx_description
1 polymer ?
#
loop_
_entity_poly.entity_id
_entity_poly.type
_entity_poly.pdbx_seq_one_letter_code
_entity_poly.pdbx_strand_id
1 'polypeptide(L)'
;MPDPADPAPVLARISSDAASLHQALHFLPAERGASASTLAARLTDAQDLAGTALRLFLTLSRQTTRPSPPDLLLLHRVAQIAKAAQDAAAELTAALARAVENQRRQAAATSRRVVLIGPTPQQFIESATDLVDRIPALCDAVSRDRPQSPCR
;
A
#
# COMPACT_ATOMS: atom_id res chain seq x y z
N MET A 1 6.97 -0.56 31.66
CA MET A 1 7.62 0.10 30.51
C MET A 1 7.29 -0.73 29.28
N PRO A 2 6.65 -0.19 28.23
CA PRO A 2 6.46 -0.94 26.99
C PRO A 2 7.83 -1.24 26.37
N ASP A 3 7.94 -2.43 25.79
CA ASP A 3 9.16 -2.87 25.10
C ASP A 3 9.38 -2.01 23.85
N PRO A 4 10.50 -1.27 23.72
CA PRO A 4 10.77 -0.43 22.55
C PRO A 4 10.91 -1.23 21.25
N ALA A 5 10.99 -2.56 21.32
CA ALA A 5 10.97 -3.46 20.16
C ALA A 5 9.56 -3.97 19.78
N ASP A 6 8.49 -3.51 20.45
CA ASP A 6 7.13 -3.95 20.14
C ASP A 6 6.65 -3.46 18.76
N PRO A 7 6.40 -4.36 17.78
CA PRO A 7 5.89 -3.98 16.47
C PRO A 7 4.40 -3.61 16.48
N ALA A 8 3.64 -3.97 17.53
CA ALA A 8 2.19 -3.80 17.60
C ALA A 8 1.69 -2.37 17.33
N PRO A 9 2.24 -1.30 17.95
CA PRO A 9 1.80 0.07 17.65
C PRO A 9 2.05 0.46 16.19
N VAL A 10 3.16 0.00 15.60
CA VAL A 10 3.48 0.28 14.19
C VAL A 10 2.54 -0.49 13.26
N LEU A 11 2.23 -1.74 13.58
CA LEU A 11 1.28 -2.57 12.82
C LEU A 11 -0.15 -2.01 12.88
N ALA A 12 -0.59 -1.53 14.05
CA ALA A 12 -1.89 -0.89 14.20
C ALA A 12 -2.00 0.37 13.32
N ARG A 13 -0.93 1.18 13.30
CA ARG A 13 -0.85 2.34 12.40
C ARG A 13 -0.88 1.93 10.93
N ILE A 14 -0.07 0.95 10.52
CA ILE A 14 -0.07 0.43 9.13
C ILE A 14 -1.47 -0.03 8.72
N SER A 15 -2.16 -0.78 9.58
CA SER A 15 -3.52 -1.26 9.32
C SER A 15 -4.50 -0.08 9.15
N SER A 16 -4.45 0.91 10.05
CA SER A 16 -5.29 2.12 9.96
C SER A 16 -5.02 2.94 8.71
N ASP A 17 -3.74 3.15 8.36
CA ASP A 17 -3.32 3.91 7.18
C ASP A 17 -3.74 3.17 5.90
N ALA A 18 -3.62 1.83 5.86
CA ALA A 18 -4.10 1.00 4.76
C ALA A 18 -5.62 1.07 4.61
N ALA A 19 -6.39 0.94 5.69
CA ALA A 19 -7.85 1.04 5.64
C ALA A 19 -8.30 2.42 5.14
N SER A 20 -7.63 3.49 5.59
CA SER A 20 -7.90 4.87 5.16
C SER A 20 -7.60 5.05 3.67
N LEU A 21 -6.47 4.50 3.19
CA LEU A 21 -6.11 4.53 1.77
C LEU A 21 -7.10 3.72 0.93
N HIS A 22 -7.46 2.50 1.35
CA HIS A 22 -8.47 1.68 0.68
C HIS A 22 -9.79 2.44 0.52
N GLN A 23 -10.28 3.06 1.60
CA GLN A 23 -11.49 3.88 1.56
C GLN A 23 -11.34 5.05 0.57
N ALA A 24 -10.19 5.74 0.60
CA ALA A 24 -9.94 6.84 -0.31
C ALA A 24 -9.89 6.43 -1.79
N LEU A 25 -9.34 5.24 -2.09
CA LEU A 25 -9.31 4.68 -3.44
C LEU A 25 -10.69 4.24 -3.91
N HIS A 26 -11.46 3.57 -3.05
CA HIS A 26 -12.82 3.10 -3.35
C HIS A 26 -13.77 4.25 -3.71
N PHE A 27 -13.61 5.43 -3.10
CA PHE A 27 -14.43 6.61 -3.39
C PHE A 27 -13.86 7.51 -4.50
N LEU A 28 -12.83 7.07 -5.24
CA LEU A 28 -12.35 7.83 -6.39
C LEU A 28 -13.41 7.88 -7.50
N PRO A 29 -13.73 9.06 -8.04
CA PRO A 29 -14.75 9.20 -9.06
C PRO A 29 -14.31 8.57 -10.39
N ALA A 30 -15.00 7.51 -10.82
CA ALA A 30 -14.75 6.80 -12.07
C ALA A 30 -15.13 7.62 -13.33
N GLU A 31 -16.19 8.44 -13.26
CA GLU A 31 -16.80 9.05 -14.45
C GLU A 31 -16.06 10.27 -15.04
N ARG A 32 -15.31 11.01 -14.22
CA ARG A 32 -14.47 12.14 -14.69
C ARG A 32 -12.97 11.80 -14.69
N GLY A 33 -12.62 10.59 -14.28
CA GLY A 33 -11.27 10.23 -13.87
C GLY A 33 -10.88 10.92 -12.56
N ALA A 34 -10.17 10.20 -11.69
CA ALA A 34 -9.52 10.83 -10.56
C ALA A 34 -8.56 11.90 -11.08
N SER A 35 -8.63 13.12 -10.52
CA SER A 35 -7.73 14.19 -10.93
C SER A 35 -6.27 13.75 -10.68
N ALA A 36 -5.35 14.19 -11.53
CA ALA A 36 -3.93 13.84 -11.39
C ALA A 36 -3.37 14.21 -10.01
N SER A 37 -3.84 15.31 -9.42
CA SER A 37 -3.45 15.70 -8.05
C SER A 37 -4.02 14.77 -6.98
N THR A 38 -5.26 14.30 -7.13
CA THR A 38 -5.83 13.29 -6.23
C THR A 38 -5.06 11.97 -6.31
N LEU A 39 -4.74 11.49 -7.52
CA LEU A 39 -3.93 10.28 -7.71
C LEU A 39 -2.51 10.43 -7.16
N ALA A 40 -1.89 11.59 -7.35
CA ALA A 40 -0.58 11.89 -6.78
C ALA A 40 -0.61 11.83 -5.23
N ALA A 41 -1.66 12.37 -4.60
CA ALA A 41 -1.83 12.27 -3.16
C ALA A 41 -1.95 10.81 -2.69
N ARG A 42 -2.76 9.99 -3.38
CA ARG A 42 -2.89 8.55 -3.03
C ARG A 42 -1.62 7.76 -3.27
N LEU A 43 -0.85 8.13 -4.30
CA LEU A 43 0.48 7.56 -4.52
C LEU A 43 1.41 7.87 -3.36
N THR A 44 1.43 9.12 -2.87
CA THR A 44 2.22 9.49 -1.68
C THR A 44 1.79 8.70 -0.45
N ASP A 45 0.49 8.55 -0.21
CA ASP A 45 -0.01 7.74 0.92
C ASP A 45 0.47 6.27 0.82
N ALA A 46 0.41 5.66 -0.37
CA ALA A 46 0.88 4.29 -0.60
C ALA A 46 2.40 4.16 -0.40
N GLN A 47 3.18 5.17 -0.84
CA GLN A 47 4.62 5.23 -0.65
C GLN A 47 5.00 5.38 0.84
N ASP A 48 4.27 6.19 1.60
CA ASP A 48 4.48 6.37 3.03
C ASP A 48 4.14 5.10 3.82
N LEU A 49 3.07 4.41 3.43
CA LEU A 49 2.70 3.11 3.97
C LEU A 49 3.80 2.07 3.72
N ALA A 50 4.27 1.96 2.47
CA ALA A 50 5.38 1.10 2.09
C ALA A 50 6.67 1.42 2.85
N GLY A 51 7.00 2.71 2.98
CA GLY A 51 8.18 3.17 3.73
C GLY A 51 8.10 2.82 5.21
N THR A 52 6.91 2.92 5.80
CA THR A 52 6.69 2.55 7.21
C THR A 52 6.83 1.05 7.43
N ALA A 53 6.22 0.23 6.57
CA ALA A 53 6.36 -1.23 6.62
C ALA A 53 7.80 -1.70 6.38
N LEU A 54 8.52 -1.08 5.44
CA LEU A 54 9.93 -1.40 5.18
C LEU A 54 10.83 -1.03 6.37
N ARG A 55 10.62 0.15 6.99
CA ARG A 55 11.35 0.52 8.21
C ARG A 55 11.12 -0.46 9.35
N LEU A 56 9.90 -0.98 9.49
CA LEU A 56 9.59 -2.04 10.46
C LEU A 56 10.37 -3.32 10.14
N PHE A 57 10.34 -3.78 8.89
CA PHE A 57 11.11 -4.94 8.45
C PHE A 57 12.62 -4.80 8.74
N LEU A 58 13.19 -3.64 8.41
CA LEU A 58 14.61 -3.35 8.65
C LEU A 58 14.95 -3.30 10.14
N THR A 59 14.05 -2.77 10.96
CA THR A 59 14.23 -2.75 12.42
C THR A 59 14.24 -4.17 12.98
N LEU A 60 13.25 -4.98 12.62
CA LEU A 60 13.13 -6.36 13.09
C LEU A 60 14.29 -7.22 12.61
N SER A 61 14.69 -7.12 11.34
CA SER A 61 15.80 -7.92 10.79
C SER A 61 17.15 -7.62 11.46
N ARG A 62 17.37 -6.37 11.90
CA ARG A 62 18.58 -5.99 12.65
C ARG A 62 18.58 -6.51 14.08
N GLN A 63 17.41 -6.69 14.69
CA GLN A 63 17.28 -7.20 16.06
C GLN A 63 17.44 -8.73 16.13
N THR A 64 17.25 -9.45 15.02
CA THR A 64 17.32 -10.91 14.96
C THR A 64 18.68 -11.41 14.47
N THR A 65 19.69 -11.45 15.35
CA THR A 65 21.05 -11.92 15.00
C THR A 65 21.10 -13.43 14.66
N ARG A 66 20.19 -14.22 15.24
CA ARG A 66 19.97 -15.64 14.91
C ARG A 66 18.46 -15.92 14.93
N PRO A 67 17.75 -15.74 13.80
CA PRO A 67 16.30 -15.77 13.80
C PRO A 67 15.80 -17.19 14.10
N SER A 68 14.87 -17.29 15.04
CA SER A 68 14.08 -18.49 15.27
C SER A 68 13.00 -18.64 14.17
N PRO A 69 12.38 -19.82 13.99
CA PRO A 69 11.32 -19.98 13.00
C PRO A 69 10.15 -18.98 13.14
N PRO A 70 9.69 -18.61 14.36
CA PRO A 70 8.74 -17.51 14.55
C PRO A 70 9.25 -16.14 14.08
N ASP A 71 10.53 -15.83 14.29
CA ASP A 71 11.12 -14.56 13.83
C ASP A 71 11.14 -14.48 12.30
N LEU A 72 11.45 -15.60 11.62
CA LEU A 72 11.41 -15.68 10.17
C LEU A 72 9.98 -15.49 9.63
N LEU A 73 8.97 -16.08 10.29
CA LEU A 73 7.57 -15.92 9.90
C LEU A 73 7.11 -14.47 10.09
N LEU A 74 7.49 -13.83 11.20
CA LEU A 74 7.25 -12.41 11.45
C LEU A 74 7.86 -11.55 10.34
N LEU A 75 9.16 -11.74 10.04
CA LEU A 75 9.86 -11.01 8.99
C LEU A 75 9.21 -11.22 7.61
N HIS A 76 8.82 -12.45 7.30
CA HIS A 76 8.13 -12.78 6.05
C HIS A 76 6.81 -12.01 5.91
N ARG A 77 6.00 -11.96 6.96
CA ARG A 77 4.70 -11.24 6.93
C ARG A 77 4.89 -9.73 6.82
N VAL A 78 5.84 -9.15 7.55
CA VAL A 78 6.14 -7.72 7.42
C VAL A 78 6.68 -7.40 6.02
N ALA A 79 7.46 -8.31 5.42
CA ALA A 79 7.88 -8.18 4.02
C ALA A 79 6.69 -8.24 3.04
N GLN A 80 5.70 -9.10 3.29
CA GLN A 80 4.47 -9.17 2.47
C GLN A 80 3.65 -7.88 2.57
N ILE A 81 3.55 -7.28 3.76
CA ILE A 81 2.90 -5.98 3.97
C ILE A 81 3.62 -4.89 3.16
N ALA A 82 4.95 -4.80 3.30
CA ALA A 82 5.75 -3.82 2.58
C ALA A 82 5.61 -4.00 1.07
N LYS A 83 5.65 -5.25 0.59
CA LYS A 83 5.47 -5.58 -0.82
C LYS A 83 4.08 -5.17 -1.32
N ALA A 84 3.01 -5.51 -0.62
CA ALA A 84 1.65 -5.14 -1.04
C ALA A 84 1.48 -3.62 -1.18
N ALA A 85 2.04 -2.84 -0.24
CA ALA A 85 2.03 -1.38 -0.31
C ALA A 85 2.88 -0.83 -1.46
N GLN A 86 4.05 -1.44 -1.73
CA GLN A 86 4.91 -1.07 -2.87
C GLN A 86 4.24 -1.38 -4.21
N ASP A 87 3.63 -2.55 -4.35
CA ASP A 87 2.91 -2.97 -5.54
C ASP A 87 1.72 -2.02 -5.78
N ALA A 88 0.98 -1.66 -4.73
CA ALA A 88 -0.10 -0.66 -4.83
C ALA A 88 0.42 0.72 -5.28
N ALA A 89 1.57 1.17 -4.77
CA ALA A 89 2.20 2.41 -5.23
C ALA A 89 2.62 2.34 -6.71
N ALA A 90 3.09 1.19 -7.18
CA ALA A 90 3.42 0.99 -8.59
C ALA A 90 2.18 1.08 -9.48
N GLU A 91 1.07 0.47 -9.06
CA GLU A 91 -0.22 0.55 -9.76
C GLU A 91 -0.76 1.99 -9.80
N LEU A 92 -0.69 2.73 -8.69
CA LEU A 92 -1.07 4.14 -8.66
C LEU A 92 -0.18 5.03 -9.53
N THR A 93 1.11 4.69 -9.65
CA THR A 93 2.03 5.35 -10.60
C THR A 93 1.60 5.12 -12.04
N ALA A 94 1.23 3.87 -12.38
CA ALA A 94 0.71 3.53 -13.71
C ALA A 94 -0.63 4.24 -13.99
N ALA A 95 -1.53 4.30 -13.00
CA ALA A 95 -2.78 5.02 -13.07
C ALA A 95 -2.56 6.52 -13.37
N LEU A 96 -1.67 7.17 -12.62
CA LEU A 96 -1.33 8.58 -12.79
C LEU A 96 -0.73 8.85 -14.17
N ALA A 97 0.26 8.06 -14.59
CA ALA A 97 0.88 8.20 -15.91
C ALA A 97 -0.16 8.08 -17.03
N ARG A 98 -1.09 7.12 -16.89
CA ARG A 98 -2.16 6.91 -17.86
C ARG A 98 -3.16 8.07 -17.86
N ALA A 99 -3.53 8.58 -16.70
CA ALA A 99 -4.43 9.73 -16.58
C ALA A 99 -3.86 10.99 -17.24
N VAL A 100 -2.59 11.30 -16.99
CA VAL A 100 -1.88 12.43 -17.59
C VAL A 100 -1.78 12.29 -19.11
N GLU A 101 -1.46 11.09 -19.60
CA GLU A 101 -1.39 10.84 -21.05
C GLU A 101 -2.77 10.98 -21.71
N ASN A 102 -3.83 10.47 -21.08
CA ASN A 102 -5.20 10.58 -21.60
C ASN A 102 -5.64 12.04 -21.67
N GLN A 103 -5.35 12.83 -20.63
CA GLN A 103 -5.63 14.27 -20.59
C GLN A 103 -4.86 15.00 -21.70
N ARG A 104 -3.58 14.69 -21.90
CA ARG A 104 -2.76 15.26 -22.97
C ARG A 104 -3.35 14.98 -24.35
N ARG A 105 -3.75 13.73 -24.62
CA ARG A 105 -4.36 13.36 -25.91
C ARG A 105 -5.70 14.03 -26.13
N GLN A 106 -6.53 14.15 -25.08
CA GLN A 106 -7.81 14.86 -25.18
C GLN A 106 -7.62 16.35 -25.47
N ALA A 107 -6.64 16.99 -24.84
CA ALA A 107 -6.32 18.40 -25.11
C ALA A 107 -5.79 18.63 -26.54
N ALA A 108 -5.04 17.67 -27.10
CA ALA A 108 -4.50 17.75 -28.45
C ALA A 108 -5.51 17.38 -29.56
N ALA A 109 -6.68 16.86 -29.22
CA ALA A 109 -7.65 16.38 -30.19
C ALA A 109 -8.48 17.53 -30.78
N THR A 110 -8.30 17.81 -32.07
CA THR A 110 -9.03 18.84 -32.83
C THR A 110 -10.44 18.39 -33.27
N SER A 111 -10.74 17.09 -33.23
CA SER A 111 -12.03 16.48 -33.62
C SER A 111 -12.46 15.42 -32.60
N ARG A 112 -13.77 15.32 -32.35
CA ARG A 112 -14.38 14.56 -31.25
C ARG A 112 -14.26 13.04 -31.43
N ARG A 113 -13.20 12.46 -30.85
CA ARG A 113 -13.15 11.25 -30.01
C ARG A 113 -11.72 10.72 -30.02
N VAL A 114 -11.09 10.68 -28.85
CA VAL A 114 -9.79 10.04 -28.65
C VAL A 114 -10.01 8.57 -28.32
N VAL A 115 -9.42 7.67 -29.11
CA VAL A 115 -9.38 6.24 -28.79
C VAL A 115 -8.19 5.98 -27.86
N LEU A 116 -8.47 5.43 -26.68
CA LEU A 116 -7.46 5.09 -25.67
C LEU A 116 -7.26 3.57 -25.67
N ILE A 117 -6.04 3.11 -25.93
CA ILE A 117 -5.69 1.68 -26.04
C ILE A 117 -4.95 1.22 -24.78
N GLY A 118 -5.23 0.01 -24.28
CA GLY A 118 -4.59 -0.55 -23.10
C GLY A 118 -5.37 -0.29 -21.80
N PRO A 119 -4.77 -0.61 -20.64
CA PRO A 119 -5.47 -0.48 -19.37
C PRO A 119 -5.88 0.96 -19.09
N THR A 120 -7.08 1.11 -18.54
CA THR A 120 -7.58 2.40 -18.08
C THR A 120 -6.94 2.76 -16.74
N PRO A 121 -6.84 4.07 -16.38
CA PRO A 121 -6.43 4.46 -15.03
C PRO A 121 -7.25 3.76 -13.94
N GLN A 122 -8.54 3.52 -14.19
CA GLN A 122 -9.45 2.86 -13.27
C GLN A 122 -9.06 1.41 -12.97
N GLN A 123 -8.63 0.64 -13.99
CA GLN A 123 -8.18 -0.74 -13.78
C GLN A 123 -6.93 -0.82 -12.88
N PHE A 124 -6.03 0.16 -12.99
CA PHE A 124 -4.88 0.25 -12.10
C PHE A 124 -5.28 0.67 -10.67
N ILE A 125 -6.26 1.56 -10.52
CA ILE A 125 -6.82 1.94 -9.20
C ILE A 125 -7.48 0.74 -8.52
N GLU A 126 -8.25 -0.06 -9.26
CA GLU A 126 -8.87 -1.29 -8.77
C GLU A 126 -7.80 -2.30 -8.30
N SER A 127 -6.76 -2.53 -9.11
CA SER A 127 -5.61 -3.36 -8.72
C SER A 127 -4.94 -2.85 -7.43
N ALA A 128 -4.69 -1.54 -7.33
CA ALA A 128 -4.13 -0.93 -6.12
C ALA A 128 -5.04 -1.09 -4.90
N THR A 129 -6.37 -0.99 -5.09
CA THR A 129 -7.37 -1.15 -4.03
C THR A 129 -7.31 -2.56 -3.45
N ASP A 130 -7.30 -3.58 -4.31
CA ASP A 130 -7.20 -4.99 -3.91
C ASP A 130 -5.89 -5.32 -3.17
N LEU A 131 -4.80 -4.65 -3.53
CA LEU A 131 -3.50 -4.82 -2.87
C LEU A 131 -3.51 -4.22 -1.46
N VAL A 132 -4.09 -3.04 -1.29
CA VAL A 132 -4.17 -2.35 0.00
C VAL A 132 -5.19 -3.03 0.94
N ASP A 133 -6.30 -3.56 0.42
CA ASP A 133 -7.32 -4.27 1.21
C ASP A 133 -6.77 -5.51 1.95
N ARG A 134 -5.70 -6.12 1.41
CA ARG A 134 -5.06 -7.30 2.03
C ARG A 134 -4.20 -6.94 3.25
N ILE A 135 -3.78 -5.67 3.39
CA ILE A 135 -2.80 -5.25 4.40
C ILE A 135 -3.34 -5.41 5.83
N PRO A 136 -4.57 -4.98 6.18
CA PRO A 136 -5.13 -5.22 7.51
C PRO A 136 -5.11 -6.70 7.93
N ALA A 137 -5.48 -7.62 7.04
CA ALA A 137 -5.47 -9.05 7.32
C ALA A 137 -4.05 -9.59 7.58
N LEU A 138 -3.04 -9.05 6.87
CA LEU A 138 -1.63 -9.38 7.12
C LEU A 138 -1.16 -8.84 8.49
N CYS A 139 -1.56 -7.63 8.87
CA CYS A 139 -1.29 -7.05 10.19
C CYS A 139 -1.91 -7.88 11.32
N ASP A 140 -3.16 -8.34 11.14
CA ASP A 140 -3.85 -9.20 12.10
C ASP A 140 -3.19 -10.58 12.23
N ALA A 141 -2.71 -11.14 11.11
CA ALA A 141 -1.92 -12.36 11.15
C ALA A 141 -0.66 -12.16 12.00
N VAL A 142 0.12 -11.11 11.76
CA VAL A 142 1.32 -10.81 12.56
C VAL A 142 1.00 -10.70 14.05
N SER A 143 -0.11 -10.06 14.40
CA SER A 143 -0.52 -9.87 15.79
C SER A 143 -0.91 -11.18 16.48
N ARG A 144 -1.54 -12.12 15.75
CA ARG A 144 -1.97 -13.43 16.27
C ARG A 144 -0.84 -14.42 16.50
N ASP A 145 0.16 -14.43 15.62
CA ASP A 145 1.27 -15.40 15.69
C ASP A 145 2.38 -14.98 16.64
N ARG A 146 2.23 -13.82 17.28
CA ARG A 146 3.19 -13.40 18.30
C ARG A 146 3.07 -14.33 19.51
N PRO A 147 4.15 -15.00 19.92
CA PRO A 147 4.15 -15.69 21.20
C PRO A 147 3.88 -14.65 22.29
N GLN A 148 2.87 -14.89 23.13
CA GLN A 148 2.74 -14.13 24.37
C GLN A 148 4.04 -14.35 25.15
N SER A 149 4.81 -13.28 25.37
CA SER A 149 5.94 -13.36 26.30
C SER A 149 5.42 -14.00 27.59
N PRO A 150 6.04 -15.08 28.10
CA PRO A 150 5.61 -15.63 29.37
C PRO A 150 5.79 -14.52 30.40
N CYS A 151 4.70 -14.18 31.09
CA CYS A 151 4.72 -13.26 32.21
C CYS A 151 5.89 -13.65 33.13
N ARG A 152 6.84 -12.72 33.31
CA ARG A 152 7.78 -12.75 34.43
C ARG A 152 7.35 -11.70 35.43
#